data_AF-A0A7J6DCN7-F1
#
_entry.id   AF-A0A7J6DCN7-F1
#
_cell.length_a   1.000
_cell.length_b   1.000
_cell.length_c   1.000
_cell.angle_alpha   90.00
_cell.angle_beta   90.00
_cell.angle_gamma   90.00
#
_symmetry.space_group_name_H-M   'P 1'
#
loop_
_entity.id
_entity.type
_entity.pdbx_description
1 polymer ?
#
loop_
_entity_poly.entity_id
_entity_poly.type
_entity_poly.pdbx_seq_one_letter_code
_entity_poly.pdbx_strand_id
1 'polypeptide(L)'
;MVEKLKKTKLQSVVPAGAGDVQCDVCTGRKHKAVKSCLVCLNSYCQNHLEQHESLFKGKRHNLTEATGRLQEMICQKHEKLLEVFCRTDQKCICVLCMDEHKNHDTVSAAAQRTEKQKQLKETQKTLQQRIQQREKDLQQLREAVESQKRSAQTAVEDSERIFTELIRSIERSRSELIRLIRDQEKQAVSRAEGRLERLEQEINDLRRRDAELEQLSHTQDHIQFLQSFQSLSAPPESTDVNDDLFSSLVSSDDLRESVHQLRDKLEDFCKEELKKISDRETFTNIVPRTRNHFLQYSHQFTLDLNTAHKLLHLSERNRVITVTDTVQPYPDHPDRFDGYRQVLCRESVCGRCYWELEWRGDYGVEISVSYKSISRKGGGDECGFGSNDQSWSLFCSPPDTHSYTIT
;
A
#
# COMPACT_ATOMS: atom_id res chain seq x y z
N MET A 1 76.11 66.42 -21.85
CA MET A 1 75.03 66.72 -20.87
C MET A 1 73.71 66.43 -21.58
N VAL A 2 73.16 65.23 -21.40
CA VAL A 2 71.93 64.76 -22.05
C VAL A 2 71.11 63.98 -21.01
N GLU A 3 69.82 64.28 -21.02
CA GLU A 3 68.81 64.04 -19.99
C GLU A 3 68.57 62.56 -19.67
N LYS A 4 68.51 62.22 -18.38
CA LYS A 4 68.03 60.93 -17.88
C LYS A 4 66.50 60.95 -17.76
N LEU A 5 65.83 60.30 -18.71
CA LEU A 5 64.44 59.87 -18.64
C LEU A 5 64.21 58.99 -17.40
N LYS A 6 63.46 59.51 -16.42
CA LYS A 6 62.85 58.71 -15.34
C LYS A 6 61.73 57.85 -15.94
N LYS A 7 61.99 56.56 -16.13
CA LYS A 7 60.96 55.54 -16.38
C LYS A 7 60.18 55.27 -15.09
N THR A 8 59.00 55.86 -14.96
CA THR A 8 57.98 55.44 -13.99
C THR A 8 57.38 54.11 -14.47
N LYS A 9 57.30 53.10 -13.60
CA LYS A 9 56.73 51.77 -13.88
C LYS A 9 55.33 51.90 -14.50
N LEU A 10 55.14 51.40 -15.74
CA LEU A 10 53.81 51.17 -16.31
C LEU A 10 53.10 50.10 -15.47
N GLN A 11 52.06 50.46 -14.73
CA GLN A 11 51.11 49.52 -14.15
C GLN A 11 50.06 49.13 -15.21
N SER A 12 49.64 47.86 -15.17
CA SER A 12 49.04 47.12 -16.29
C SER A 12 47.72 47.70 -16.83
N VAL A 13 47.71 48.00 -18.13
CA VAL A 13 46.52 48.38 -18.89
C VAL A 13 45.82 47.10 -19.37
N VAL A 14 44.76 46.67 -18.66
CA VAL A 14 44.00 45.46 -19.00
C VAL A 14 42.72 45.85 -19.78
N PRO A 15 42.56 45.41 -21.04
CA PRO A 15 41.31 45.59 -21.78
C PRO A 15 40.13 44.93 -21.07
N ALA A 16 38.95 45.54 -21.09
CA ALA A 16 37.75 44.96 -20.48
C ALA A 16 37.27 43.73 -21.29
N GLY A 17 37.07 42.59 -20.61
CA GLY A 17 36.48 41.38 -21.15
C GLY A 17 34.95 41.30 -20.97
N ALA A 18 34.34 40.19 -21.39
CA ALA A 18 32.92 39.94 -21.19
C ALA A 18 32.60 39.82 -19.68
N GLY A 19 31.71 40.71 -19.19
CA GLY A 19 31.34 40.77 -17.76
C GLY A 19 32.19 41.74 -16.93
N ASP A 20 33.25 42.34 -17.48
CA ASP A 20 33.99 43.40 -16.79
C ASP A 20 33.25 44.74 -16.83
N VAL A 21 33.31 45.50 -15.73
CA VAL A 21 32.86 46.89 -15.71
C VAL A 21 33.84 47.72 -16.53
N GLN A 22 33.34 48.48 -17.50
CA GLN A 22 34.15 49.28 -18.41
C GLN A 22 34.47 50.65 -17.80
N CYS A 23 35.63 51.21 -18.15
CA CYS A 23 35.95 52.59 -17.78
C CYS A 23 35.19 53.61 -18.64
N ASP A 24 34.45 54.50 -17.98
CA ASP A 24 33.59 55.48 -18.65
C ASP A 24 34.40 56.56 -19.40
N VAL A 25 35.60 56.88 -18.91
CA VAL A 25 36.47 57.95 -19.43
C VAL A 25 37.29 57.54 -20.65
N CYS A 26 37.53 56.24 -20.88
CA CYS A 26 38.29 55.80 -22.06
C CYS A 26 37.57 56.19 -23.37
N THR A 27 38.24 56.96 -24.24
CA THR A 27 37.70 57.45 -25.52
C THR A 27 37.92 56.49 -26.71
N GLY A 28 38.61 55.36 -26.50
CA GLY A 28 38.84 54.30 -27.48
C GLY A 28 38.55 52.92 -26.91
N ARG A 29 39.51 51.99 -26.99
CA ARG A 29 39.39 50.67 -26.35
C ARG A 29 39.09 50.83 -24.85
N LYS A 30 37.96 50.29 -24.41
CA LYS A 30 37.53 50.34 -23.01
C LYS A 30 38.38 49.40 -22.16
N HIS A 31 38.94 49.94 -21.08
CA HIS A 31 39.73 49.18 -20.12
C HIS A 31 38.87 48.77 -18.93
N LYS A 32 39.27 47.70 -18.26
CA LYS A 32 38.60 47.24 -17.04
C LYS A 32 38.68 48.33 -15.97
N ALA A 33 37.52 48.72 -15.45
CA ALA A 33 37.42 49.61 -14.32
C ALA A 33 37.84 48.89 -13.03
N VAL A 34 38.56 49.59 -12.17
CA VAL A 34 39.03 49.10 -10.88
C VAL A 34 38.24 49.71 -9.72
N LYS A 35 37.80 50.96 -9.88
CA LYS A 35 36.98 51.68 -8.90
C LYS A 35 35.89 52.48 -9.59
N SER A 36 34.81 52.71 -8.88
CA SER A 36 33.76 53.65 -9.27
C SER A 36 33.66 54.77 -8.25
N CYS A 37 33.49 56.02 -8.71
CA CYS A 37 33.28 57.17 -7.84
C CYS A 37 31.78 57.40 -7.64
N LEU A 38 31.33 57.37 -6.39
CA LEU A 38 29.92 57.58 -6.02
C LEU A 38 29.47 59.05 -6.14
N VAL A 39 30.42 59.97 -6.35
CA VAL A 39 30.15 61.40 -6.56
C VAL A 39 30.12 61.73 -8.05
N CYS A 40 31.12 61.25 -8.81
CA CYS A 40 31.19 61.50 -10.26
C CYS A 40 30.31 60.53 -11.08
N LEU A 41 29.77 59.48 -10.46
CA LEU A 41 28.97 58.42 -11.09
C LEU A 41 29.65 57.78 -12.30
N ASN A 42 30.97 57.66 -12.22
CA ASN A 42 31.81 57.09 -13.27
C ASN A 42 32.70 55.99 -12.69
N SER A 43 33.00 55.00 -13.52
CA SER A 43 33.92 53.90 -13.32
C SER A 43 35.25 54.18 -14.02
N TYR A 44 36.36 54.02 -13.29
CA TYR A 44 37.70 54.38 -13.74
C TYR A 44 38.58 53.13 -13.83
N CYS A 45 39.31 52.98 -14.94
CA CYS A 45 40.48 52.10 -14.99
C CYS A 45 41.62 52.71 -14.17
N GLN A 46 42.66 51.92 -13.87
CA GLN A 46 43.74 52.35 -12.97
C GLN A 46 44.35 53.72 -13.36
N ASN A 47 44.66 53.93 -14.64
CA ASN A 47 45.22 55.21 -15.11
C ASN A 47 44.27 56.39 -14.91
N HIS A 48 42.99 56.23 -15.25
CA HIS A 48 42.00 57.30 -15.08
C HIS A 48 41.62 57.50 -13.61
N LEU A 49 41.79 56.48 -12.77
CA LEU A 49 41.62 56.59 -11.33
C LEU A 49 42.73 57.45 -10.73
N GLU A 50 44.00 57.20 -11.08
CA GLU A 50 45.14 58.00 -10.62
C GLU A 50 45.03 59.46 -11.06
N GLN A 51 44.57 59.68 -12.30
CA GLN A 51 44.26 61.03 -12.78
C GLN A 51 43.12 61.67 -11.98
N HIS A 52 42.04 60.95 -11.73
CA HIS A 52 40.93 61.44 -10.91
C HIS A 52 41.41 61.78 -9.48
N GLU A 53 42.15 60.90 -8.82
CA GLU A 53 42.68 61.14 -7.47
C GLU A 53 43.67 62.32 -7.43
N SER A 54 44.48 62.52 -8.47
CA SER A 54 45.39 63.66 -8.55
C SER A 54 44.66 64.99 -8.78
N LEU A 55 43.61 65.02 -9.61
CA LEU A 55 42.81 66.21 -9.90
C LEU A 55 41.94 66.64 -8.71
N PHE A 56 41.42 65.66 -7.96
CA PHE A 56 40.57 65.88 -6.80
C PHE A 56 41.32 65.75 -5.47
N LYS A 57 42.65 65.94 -5.49
CA LYS A 57 43.51 65.84 -4.30
C LYS A 57 43.05 66.83 -3.23
N GLY A 58 42.50 66.32 -2.13
CA GLY A 58 41.94 67.11 -1.02
C GLY A 58 40.42 67.29 -1.05
N LYS A 59 39.71 66.88 -2.11
CA LYS A 59 38.24 66.78 -2.13
C LYS A 59 37.80 65.35 -1.77
N ARG A 60 36.74 65.20 -0.99
CA ARG A 60 36.22 63.89 -0.56
C ARG A 60 35.36 63.25 -1.65
N HIS A 61 35.98 62.55 -2.59
CA HIS A 61 35.28 61.66 -3.52
C HIS A 61 35.32 60.23 -2.96
N ASN A 62 34.14 59.64 -2.71
CA ASN A 62 34.04 58.28 -2.19
C ASN A 62 34.16 57.27 -3.34
N LEU A 63 35.17 56.42 -3.28
CA LEU A 63 35.46 55.37 -4.27
C LEU A 63 35.01 54.00 -3.74
N THR A 64 34.29 53.24 -4.54
CA THR A 64 33.89 51.84 -4.28
C THR A 64 34.51 50.92 -5.33
N GLU A 65 34.45 49.59 -5.12
CA GLU A 65 34.78 48.64 -6.19
C GLU A 65 33.97 48.91 -7.45
N ALA A 66 34.61 48.69 -8.61
CA ALA A 66 33.97 48.92 -9.89
C ALA A 66 32.67 48.11 -10.01
N THR A 67 31.56 48.80 -10.27
CA THR A 67 30.24 48.20 -10.41
C THR A 67 29.52 48.74 -11.63
N GLY A 68 28.91 47.86 -12.42
CA GLY A 68 28.06 48.25 -13.54
C GLY A 68 26.69 48.80 -13.11
N ARG A 69 26.39 48.75 -11.80
CA ARG A 69 25.10 49.13 -11.23
C ARG A 69 25.14 50.47 -10.47
N LEU A 70 26.07 51.36 -10.82
CA LEU A 70 26.20 52.67 -10.17
C LEU A 70 24.88 53.45 -10.16
N GLN A 71 24.16 53.44 -11.28
CA GLN A 71 22.90 54.18 -11.42
C GLN A 71 21.79 53.62 -10.52
N GLU A 72 21.81 52.32 -10.21
CA GLU A 72 20.85 51.69 -9.29
C GLU A 72 21.11 52.09 -7.83
N MET A 73 22.31 52.58 -7.51
CA MET A 73 22.67 53.04 -6.16
C MET A 73 22.26 54.49 -5.91
N ILE A 74 21.75 55.20 -6.91
CA ILE A 74 21.39 56.62 -6.84
C ILE A 74 19.88 56.80 -6.86
N CYS A 75 19.39 57.67 -5.98
CA CYS A 75 18.01 58.10 -5.96
C CYS A 75 17.69 58.92 -7.21
N GLN A 76 16.73 58.45 -8.00
CA GLN A 76 16.31 59.12 -9.24
C GLN A 76 15.65 60.50 -9.00
N LYS A 77 15.08 60.75 -7.82
CA LYS A 77 14.45 62.04 -7.49
C LYS A 77 15.46 63.11 -7.06
N HIS A 78 16.48 62.70 -6.31
CA HIS A 78 17.35 63.63 -5.57
C HIS A 78 18.82 63.55 -5.98
N GLU A 79 19.18 62.62 -6.87
CA GLU A 79 20.55 62.39 -7.35
C GLU A 79 21.56 62.17 -6.19
N LYS A 80 21.08 61.57 -5.10
CA LYS A 80 21.87 61.20 -3.90
C LYS A 80 21.92 59.70 -3.72
N LEU A 81 22.98 59.22 -3.06
CA LEU A 81 23.20 57.80 -2.76
C LEU A 81 22.07 57.24 -1.88
N LEU A 82 21.66 56.00 -2.19
CA LEU A 82 20.66 55.26 -1.42
C LEU A 82 21.31 54.64 -0.17
N GLU A 83 21.44 55.43 0.89
CA GLU A 83 22.14 55.05 2.13
C GLU A 83 21.21 54.62 3.27
N VAL A 84 19.90 54.81 3.11
CA VAL A 84 18.87 54.50 4.10
C VAL A 84 17.98 53.38 3.56
N PHE A 85 17.49 52.49 4.42
CA PHE A 85 16.54 51.45 4.09
C PHE A 85 15.24 51.69 4.86
N CYS A 86 14.13 51.83 4.13
CA CYS A 86 12.80 51.86 4.70
C CYS A 86 12.29 50.43 4.87
N ARG A 87 12.14 49.98 6.12
CA ARG A 87 11.62 48.63 6.45
C ARG A 87 10.13 48.51 6.17
N THR A 88 9.36 49.59 6.30
CA THR A 88 7.94 49.61 5.96
C THR A 88 7.72 49.32 4.47
N ASP A 89 8.49 49.96 3.60
CA ASP A 89 8.33 49.83 2.13
C ASP A 89 9.28 48.81 1.49
N GLN A 90 10.22 48.24 2.26
CA GLN A 90 11.27 47.31 1.82
C GLN A 90 12.13 47.85 0.66
N LYS A 91 12.55 49.13 0.74
CA LYS A 91 13.30 49.81 -0.32
C LYS A 91 14.47 50.64 0.24
N CYS A 92 15.56 50.72 -0.53
CA CYS A 92 16.63 51.68 -0.27
C CYS A 92 16.19 53.07 -0.75
N ILE A 93 16.40 54.09 0.09
CA ILE A 93 16.07 55.50 -0.14
C ILE A 93 17.30 56.38 0.17
N CYS A 94 17.34 57.61 -0.33
CA CYS A 94 18.37 58.58 0.04
C CYS A 94 17.95 59.42 1.24
N VAL A 95 18.89 60.15 1.84
CA VAL A 95 18.63 61.00 3.03
C VAL A 95 17.57 62.08 2.80
N LEU A 96 17.43 62.59 1.57
CA LEU A 96 16.43 63.61 1.23
C LEU A 96 15.01 63.04 1.08
N CYS A 97 14.88 61.73 0.84
CA CYS A 97 13.57 61.06 0.84
C CYS A 97 13.01 60.85 2.25
N MET A 98 13.79 61.07 3.30
CA MET A 98 13.33 60.82 4.68
C MET A 98 12.12 61.68 5.07
N ASP A 99 11.96 62.87 4.48
CA ASP A 99 10.79 63.72 4.73
C ASP A 99 9.49 63.07 4.22
N GLU A 100 9.53 62.39 3.07
CA GLU A 100 8.40 61.60 2.54
C GLU A 100 8.15 60.33 3.39
N HIS A 101 9.18 59.81 4.06
CA HIS A 101 9.14 58.59 4.87
C HIS A 101 9.16 58.84 6.39
N LYS A 102 8.75 60.04 6.83
CA LYS A 102 8.91 60.50 8.22
C LYS A 102 8.24 59.61 9.28
N ASN A 103 7.17 58.91 8.90
CA ASN A 103 6.42 58.01 9.77
C ASN A 103 6.74 56.52 9.53
N HIS A 104 7.73 56.19 8.70
CA HIS A 104 8.12 54.81 8.39
C HIS A 104 9.30 54.37 9.26
N ASP A 105 9.44 53.05 9.49
CA ASP A 105 10.62 52.51 10.16
C ASP A 105 11.80 52.55 9.18
N THR A 106 12.74 53.46 9.42
CA THR A 106 13.93 53.64 8.58
C THR A 106 15.20 53.39 9.37
N VAL A 107 16.15 52.68 8.76
CA VAL A 107 17.47 52.39 9.31
C VAL A 107 18.53 52.65 8.24
N SER A 108 19.82 52.69 8.59
CA SER A 108 20.85 52.74 7.55
C SER A 108 20.88 51.44 6.74
N ALA A 109 21.16 51.54 5.44
CA ALA A 109 21.27 50.37 4.56
C ALA A 109 22.35 49.38 5.05
N ALA A 110 23.43 49.90 5.65
CA ALA A 110 24.49 49.09 6.26
C ALA A 110 24.00 48.30 7.49
N ALA A 111 23.17 48.91 8.36
CA ALA A 111 22.59 48.23 9.51
C ALA A 111 21.59 47.14 9.05
N GLN A 112 20.68 47.48 8.13
CA GLN A 112 19.74 46.50 7.58
C GLN A 112 20.44 45.33 6.90
N ARG A 113 21.52 45.59 6.13
CA ARG A 113 22.33 44.55 5.51
C ARG A 113 22.91 43.61 6.56
N THR A 114 23.44 44.13 7.65
CA THR A 114 24.00 43.31 8.73
C THR A 114 22.96 42.38 9.34
N GLU A 115 21.74 42.87 9.55
CA GLU A 115 20.62 42.05 10.04
C GLU A 115 20.20 40.99 9.01
N LYS A 116 19.98 41.37 7.74
CA LYS A 116 19.62 40.43 6.67
C LYS A 116 20.72 39.41 6.38
N GLN A 117 21.99 39.77 6.59
CA GLN A 117 23.12 38.85 6.46
C GLN A 117 23.07 37.75 7.53
N LYS A 118 22.62 38.06 8.76
CA LYS A 118 22.40 37.06 9.81
C LYS A 118 21.25 36.12 9.45
N GLN A 119 20.09 36.68 9.05
CA GLN A 119 18.92 35.90 8.61
C GLN A 119 19.26 34.99 7.43
N LEU A 120 20.09 35.46 6.49
CA LEU A 120 20.56 34.67 5.35
C LEU A 120 21.36 33.44 5.80
N LYS A 121 22.29 33.61 6.75
CA LYS A 121 23.09 32.50 7.29
C LYS A 121 22.23 31.48 8.03
N GLU A 122 21.25 31.94 8.82
CA GLU A 122 20.30 31.07 9.51
C GLU A 122 19.42 30.28 8.54
N THR A 123 18.91 30.94 7.51
CA THR A 123 18.13 30.32 6.43
C THR A 123 18.98 29.26 5.70
N GLN A 124 20.23 29.60 5.37
CA GLN A 124 21.16 28.68 4.72
C GLN A 124 21.45 27.44 5.59
N LYS A 125 21.67 27.62 6.89
CA LYS A 125 21.86 26.52 7.85
C LYS A 125 20.63 25.63 7.92
N THR A 126 19.44 26.22 7.98
CA THR A 126 18.15 25.50 8.02
C THR A 126 17.95 24.67 6.76
N LEU A 127 18.25 25.24 5.59
CA LEU A 127 18.17 24.51 4.31
C LEU A 127 19.16 23.34 4.26
N GLN A 128 20.40 23.54 4.69
CA GLN A 128 21.40 22.47 4.75
C GLN A 128 20.95 21.31 5.66
N GLN A 129 20.38 21.61 6.83
CA GLN A 129 19.82 20.58 7.72
C GLN A 129 18.67 19.82 7.07
N ARG A 130 17.76 20.51 6.38
CA ARG A 130 16.66 19.86 5.65
C ARG A 130 17.17 18.99 4.50
N ILE A 131 18.21 19.42 3.78
CA ILE A 131 18.84 18.61 2.72
C ILE A 131 19.39 17.32 3.32
N GLN A 132 20.20 17.40 4.38
CA GLN A 132 20.76 16.23 5.06
C GLN A 132 19.69 15.27 5.57
N GLN A 133 18.61 15.80 6.15
CA GLN A 133 17.49 14.98 6.60
C GLN A 133 16.82 14.26 5.42
N ARG A 134 16.60 14.96 4.30
CA ARG A 134 15.97 14.37 3.11
C ARG A 134 16.86 13.35 2.41
N GLU A 135 18.18 13.55 2.43
CA GLU A 135 19.14 12.55 1.95
C GLU A 135 19.08 11.27 2.80
N LYS A 136 18.95 11.42 4.13
CA LYS A 136 18.76 10.28 5.04
C LYS A 136 17.42 9.57 4.79
N ASP A 137 16.32 10.31 4.69
CA ASP A 137 14.99 9.75 4.40
C ASP A 137 15.02 8.98 3.06
N LEU A 138 15.68 9.53 2.04
CA LEU A 138 15.81 8.91 0.73
C LEU A 138 16.60 7.59 0.80
N GLN A 139 17.68 7.57 1.59
CA GLN A 139 18.48 6.36 1.78
C GLN A 139 17.69 5.27 2.50
N GLN A 140 16.97 5.62 3.57
CA GLN A 140 16.10 4.68 4.28
C GLN A 140 14.99 4.12 3.38
N LEU A 141 14.40 4.97 2.53
CA LEU A 141 13.37 4.52 1.60
C LEU A 141 13.94 3.56 0.55
N ARG A 142 15.14 3.81 0.03
CA ARG A 142 15.82 2.89 -0.90
C ARG A 142 16.06 1.52 -0.25
N GLU A 143 16.53 1.50 0.99
CA GLU A 143 16.74 0.27 1.74
C GLU A 143 15.44 -0.49 1.99
N ALA A 144 14.36 0.22 2.34
CA ALA A 144 13.04 -0.38 2.53
C ALA A 144 12.49 -0.99 1.22
N VAL A 145 12.64 -0.30 0.09
CA VAL A 145 12.23 -0.79 -1.23
C VAL A 145 13.02 -2.06 -1.60
N GLU A 146 14.34 -2.07 -1.41
CA GLU A 146 15.15 -3.25 -1.71
C GLU A 146 14.86 -4.42 -0.76
N SER A 147 14.56 -4.13 0.52
CA SER A 147 14.11 -5.14 1.47
C SER A 147 12.77 -5.76 1.04
N GLN A 148 11.81 -4.94 0.61
CA GLN A 148 10.51 -5.41 0.13
C GLN A 148 10.67 -6.25 -1.14
N LYS A 149 11.52 -5.84 -2.07
CA LYS A 149 11.83 -6.60 -3.29
C LYS A 149 12.41 -7.97 -2.97
N ARG A 150 13.38 -8.04 -2.05
CA ARG A 150 13.97 -9.31 -1.60
C ARG A 150 12.93 -10.20 -0.92
N SER A 151 12.12 -9.64 -0.04
CA SER A 151 11.04 -10.37 0.65
C SER A 151 10.04 -10.97 -0.35
N ALA A 152 9.60 -10.18 -1.33
CA ALA A 152 8.70 -10.64 -2.39
C ALA A 152 9.33 -11.77 -3.22
N GLN A 153 10.62 -11.63 -3.58
CA GLN A 153 11.34 -12.67 -4.32
C GLN A 153 11.43 -13.98 -3.53
N THR A 154 11.76 -13.91 -2.23
CA THR A 154 11.80 -15.09 -1.35
C THR A 154 10.42 -15.75 -1.24
N ALA A 155 9.34 -14.97 -1.11
CA ALA A 155 7.99 -15.52 -1.07
C ALA A 155 7.61 -16.26 -2.36
N VAL A 156 8.05 -15.75 -3.52
CA VAL A 156 7.86 -16.43 -4.81
C VAL A 156 8.64 -17.75 -4.85
N GLU A 157 9.93 -17.72 -4.51
CA GLU A 157 10.79 -18.91 -4.52
C GLU A 157 10.28 -20.00 -3.57
N ASP A 158 9.83 -19.62 -2.37
CA ASP A 158 9.23 -20.53 -1.40
C ASP A 158 7.92 -21.12 -1.93
N SER A 159 7.08 -20.30 -2.56
CA SER A 159 5.83 -20.77 -3.16
C SER A 159 6.09 -21.76 -4.30
N GLU A 160 7.01 -21.46 -5.21
CA GLU A 160 7.40 -22.34 -6.31
C GLU A 160 7.94 -23.68 -5.78
N ARG A 161 8.76 -23.66 -4.73
CA ARG A 161 9.26 -24.88 -4.07
C ARG A 161 8.12 -25.72 -3.52
N ILE A 162 7.20 -25.12 -2.76
CA ILE A 162 6.05 -25.83 -2.15
C ILE A 162 5.18 -26.46 -3.23
N PHE A 163 4.80 -25.71 -4.27
CA PHE A 163 3.99 -26.25 -5.37
C PHE A 163 4.71 -27.36 -6.13
N THR A 164 6.02 -27.25 -6.31
CA THR A 164 6.82 -28.33 -6.91
C THR A 164 6.78 -29.61 -6.07
N GLU A 165 6.88 -29.51 -4.74
CA GLU A 165 6.77 -30.66 -3.83
C GLU A 165 5.37 -31.30 -3.88
N LEU A 166 4.32 -30.48 -3.93
CA LEU A 166 2.93 -30.95 -4.07
C LEU A 166 2.72 -31.70 -5.39
N ILE A 167 3.19 -31.14 -6.51
CA ILE A 167 3.11 -31.80 -7.83
C ILE A 167 3.78 -33.17 -7.77
N ARG A 168 5.00 -33.26 -7.22
CA ARG A 168 5.70 -34.55 -7.06
C ARG A 168 4.94 -35.55 -6.18
N SER A 169 4.22 -35.08 -5.17
CA SER A 169 3.40 -35.94 -4.31
C SER A 169 2.17 -36.48 -5.06
N ILE A 170 1.52 -35.64 -5.85
CA ILE A 170 0.38 -36.02 -6.69
C ILE A 170 0.82 -37.02 -7.77
N GLU A 171 1.96 -36.80 -8.41
CA GLU A 171 2.54 -37.73 -9.41
C GLU A 171 2.87 -39.11 -8.82
N ARG A 172 3.41 -39.14 -7.59
CA ARG A 172 3.62 -40.38 -6.85
C ARG A 172 2.30 -41.11 -6.58
N SER A 173 1.31 -40.39 -6.03
CA SER A 173 -0.02 -40.94 -5.73
C SER A 173 -0.72 -41.48 -6.99
N ARG A 174 -0.61 -40.76 -8.12
CA ARG A 174 -1.08 -41.22 -9.43
C ARG A 174 -0.43 -42.54 -9.84
N SER A 175 0.89 -42.64 -9.69
CA SER A 175 1.65 -43.83 -10.07
C SER A 175 1.26 -45.05 -9.22
N GLU A 176 1.07 -44.85 -7.91
CA GLU A 176 0.61 -45.89 -6.99
C GLU A 176 -0.80 -46.39 -7.33
N LEU A 177 -1.73 -45.48 -7.62
CA LEU A 177 -3.09 -45.82 -8.02
C LEU A 177 -3.13 -46.62 -9.33
N ILE A 178 -2.39 -46.18 -10.36
CA ILE A 178 -2.31 -46.90 -11.64
C ILE A 178 -1.75 -48.31 -11.42
N ARG A 179 -0.70 -48.44 -10.60
CA ARG A 179 -0.11 -49.74 -10.29
C ARG A 179 -1.12 -50.67 -9.61
N LEU A 180 -1.86 -50.17 -8.61
CA LEU A 180 -2.89 -50.95 -7.93
C LEU A 180 -3.95 -51.50 -8.90
N ILE A 181 -4.44 -50.65 -9.81
CA ILE A 181 -5.43 -51.04 -10.83
C ILE A 181 -4.89 -52.15 -11.73
N ARG A 182 -3.64 -52.02 -12.20
CA ARG A 182 -3.00 -53.02 -13.07
C ARG A 182 -2.73 -54.33 -12.34
N ASP A 183 -2.33 -54.28 -11.08
CA ASP A 183 -2.10 -55.48 -10.26
C ASP A 183 -3.42 -56.23 -10.03
N GLN A 184 -4.52 -55.51 -9.76
CA GLN A 184 -5.86 -56.09 -9.62
C GLN A 184 -6.38 -56.69 -10.94
N GLU A 185 -6.25 -55.96 -12.05
CA GLU A 185 -6.60 -56.45 -13.40
C GLU A 185 -5.87 -57.76 -13.71
N LYS A 186 -4.54 -57.79 -13.51
CA LYS A 186 -3.72 -58.97 -13.76
C LYS A 186 -4.14 -60.17 -12.91
N GLN A 187 -4.46 -59.94 -11.64
CA GLN A 187 -4.91 -61.01 -10.74
C GLN A 187 -6.28 -61.56 -11.17
N ALA A 188 -7.21 -60.68 -11.54
CA ALA A 188 -8.54 -61.06 -12.00
C ALA A 188 -8.48 -61.87 -13.30
N VAL A 189 -7.68 -61.39 -14.28
CA VAL A 189 -7.47 -62.07 -15.57
C VAL A 189 -6.86 -63.45 -15.34
N SER A 190 -5.80 -63.57 -14.54
CA SER A 190 -5.16 -64.86 -14.27
C SER A 190 -6.10 -65.87 -13.61
N ARG A 191 -6.99 -65.42 -12.71
CA ARG A 191 -8.03 -66.29 -12.12
C ARG A 191 -9.04 -66.75 -13.16
N ALA A 192 -9.48 -65.86 -14.05
CA ALA A 192 -10.42 -66.17 -15.11
C ALA A 192 -9.83 -67.16 -16.12
N GLU A 193 -8.59 -66.93 -16.57
CA GLU A 193 -7.85 -67.85 -17.46
C GLU A 193 -7.74 -69.25 -16.86
N GLY A 194 -7.35 -69.36 -15.58
CA GLY A 194 -7.28 -70.66 -14.91
C GLY A 194 -8.63 -71.37 -14.75
N ARG A 195 -9.76 -70.65 -14.76
CA ARG A 195 -11.10 -71.26 -14.77
C ARG A 195 -11.51 -71.67 -16.19
N LEU A 196 -11.17 -70.87 -17.20
CA LEU A 196 -11.40 -71.22 -18.60
C LEU A 196 -10.70 -72.54 -18.94
N GLU A 197 -9.43 -72.69 -18.57
CA GLU A 197 -8.67 -73.93 -18.80
C GLU A 197 -9.32 -75.15 -18.13
N ARG A 198 -9.82 -74.99 -16.89
CA ARG A 198 -10.56 -76.08 -16.19
C ARG A 198 -11.87 -76.44 -16.90
N LEU A 199 -12.64 -75.44 -17.34
CA LEU A 199 -13.90 -75.68 -18.06
C LEU A 199 -13.67 -76.33 -19.42
N GLU A 200 -12.62 -75.92 -20.15
CA GLU A 200 -12.23 -76.55 -21.41
C GLU A 200 -11.88 -78.03 -21.20
N GLN A 201 -11.15 -78.35 -20.14
CA GLN A 201 -10.82 -79.72 -19.78
C GLN A 201 -12.08 -80.54 -19.42
N GLU A 202 -12.98 -79.98 -18.61
CA GLU A 202 -14.25 -80.62 -18.23
C GLU A 202 -15.13 -80.89 -19.46
N ILE A 203 -15.26 -79.93 -20.39
CA ILE A 203 -15.97 -80.11 -21.65
C ILE A 203 -15.35 -81.23 -22.49
N ASN A 204 -14.02 -81.31 -22.57
CA ASN A 204 -13.35 -82.35 -23.33
C ASN A 204 -13.54 -83.75 -22.71
N ASP A 205 -13.53 -83.86 -21.38
CA ASP A 205 -13.79 -85.12 -20.69
C ASP A 205 -15.26 -85.55 -20.81
N LEU A 206 -16.20 -84.60 -20.75
CA LEU A 206 -17.62 -84.84 -21.02
C LEU A 206 -17.86 -85.31 -22.46
N ARG A 207 -17.27 -84.63 -23.46
CA ARG A 207 -17.34 -85.04 -24.87
C ARG A 207 -16.79 -86.44 -25.10
N ARG A 208 -15.72 -86.82 -24.40
CA ARG A 208 -15.16 -88.18 -24.48
C ARG A 208 -16.15 -89.22 -23.96
N ARG A 209 -16.74 -88.99 -22.78
CA ARG A 209 -17.74 -89.90 -22.20
C ARG A 209 -19.01 -89.99 -23.02
N ASP A 210 -19.46 -88.87 -23.58
CA ASP A 210 -20.61 -88.84 -24.50
C ASP A 210 -20.37 -89.74 -25.72
N ALA A 211 -19.18 -89.64 -26.35
CA ALA A 211 -18.80 -90.51 -27.44
C ALA A 211 -18.71 -92.00 -27.04
N GLU A 212 -18.23 -92.31 -25.84
CA GLU A 212 -18.19 -93.69 -25.30
C GLU A 212 -19.61 -94.25 -25.05
N LEU A 213 -20.53 -93.43 -24.53
CA LEU A 213 -21.94 -93.79 -24.35
C LEU A 213 -22.64 -94.02 -25.69
N GLU A 214 -22.35 -93.18 -26.69
CA GLU A 214 -22.88 -93.31 -28.04
C GLU A 214 -22.39 -94.61 -28.70
N GLN A 215 -21.13 -94.99 -28.51
CA GLN A 215 -20.62 -96.29 -28.98
C GLN A 215 -21.29 -97.47 -28.26
N LEU A 216 -21.50 -97.34 -26.94
CA LEU A 216 -22.11 -98.39 -26.14
C LEU A 216 -23.56 -98.66 -26.56
N SER A 217 -24.32 -97.63 -26.94
CA SER A 217 -25.73 -97.76 -27.39
C SER A 217 -25.90 -98.63 -28.65
N HIS A 218 -24.85 -98.75 -29.46
CA HIS A 218 -24.83 -99.57 -30.68
C HIS A 218 -24.32 -101.01 -30.45
N THR A 219 -23.95 -101.37 -29.21
CA THR A 219 -23.40 -102.69 -28.88
C THR A 219 -24.50 -103.75 -28.78
N GLN A 220 -24.35 -104.88 -29.48
CA GLN A 220 -25.32 -105.99 -29.43
C GLN A 220 -25.12 -106.95 -28.25
N ASP A 221 -23.94 -106.96 -27.62
CA ASP A 221 -23.65 -107.77 -26.44
C ASP A 221 -24.30 -107.15 -25.19
N HIS A 222 -25.35 -107.81 -24.71
CA HIS A 222 -26.11 -107.35 -23.54
C HIS A 222 -25.30 -107.36 -22.23
N ILE A 223 -24.31 -108.24 -22.09
CA ILE A 223 -23.48 -108.31 -20.87
C ILE A 223 -22.48 -107.15 -20.88
N GLN A 224 -21.82 -106.91 -22.01
CA GLN A 224 -20.91 -105.78 -22.18
C GLN A 224 -21.63 -104.44 -21.98
N PHE A 225 -22.85 -104.31 -22.51
CA PHE A 225 -23.70 -103.12 -22.30
C PHE A 225 -23.90 -102.84 -20.80
N LEU A 226 -24.36 -103.83 -20.04
CA LEU A 226 -24.67 -103.67 -18.62
C LEU A 226 -23.42 -103.35 -17.79
N GLN A 227 -22.28 -103.98 -18.08
CA GLN A 227 -21.02 -103.75 -17.36
C GLN A 227 -20.43 -102.35 -17.64
N SER A 228 -20.38 -101.95 -18.91
CA SER A 228 -19.84 -100.64 -19.29
C SER A 228 -20.77 -99.49 -18.90
N PHE A 229 -22.09 -99.66 -19.01
CA PHE A 229 -23.05 -98.61 -18.63
C PHE A 229 -22.98 -98.30 -17.13
N GLN A 230 -22.81 -99.31 -16.28
CA GLN A 230 -22.65 -99.12 -14.83
C GLN A 230 -21.41 -98.28 -14.47
N SER A 231 -20.35 -98.35 -15.28
CA SER A 231 -19.12 -97.57 -15.07
C SER A 231 -19.23 -96.14 -15.61
N LEU A 232 -19.95 -95.94 -16.73
CA LEU A 232 -20.09 -94.64 -17.40
C LEU A 232 -21.21 -93.76 -16.85
N SER A 233 -22.19 -94.36 -16.15
CA SER A 233 -23.35 -93.64 -15.58
C SER A 233 -23.05 -92.86 -14.30
N ALA A 234 -21.87 -93.03 -13.70
CA ALA A 234 -21.44 -92.22 -12.58
C ALA A 234 -21.09 -90.79 -13.06
N PRO A 235 -21.71 -89.73 -12.51
CA PRO A 235 -21.35 -88.36 -12.89
C PRO A 235 -19.89 -88.09 -12.51
N PRO A 236 -19.14 -87.29 -13.30
CA PRO A 236 -17.87 -86.74 -12.83
C PRO A 236 -18.09 -85.99 -11.52
N GLU A 237 -17.10 -86.03 -10.62
CA GLU A 237 -17.06 -85.10 -9.50
C GLU A 237 -17.05 -83.67 -10.05
N SER A 238 -18.21 -83.01 -10.04
CA SER A 238 -18.24 -81.58 -10.34
C SER A 238 -17.61 -80.87 -9.15
N THR A 239 -16.53 -80.14 -9.40
CA THR A 239 -16.03 -79.13 -8.46
C THR A 239 -16.85 -77.87 -8.65
N ASP A 240 -18.17 -77.99 -8.51
CA ASP A 240 -19.06 -76.83 -8.58
C ASP A 240 -19.07 -76.14 -7.22
N VAL A 241 -17.93 -75.54 -6.89
CA VAL A 241 -17.90 -74.47 -5.91
C VAL A 241 -18.37 -73.24 -6.67
N ASN A 242 -19.62 -72.88 -6.43
CA ASN A 242 -20.18 -71.55 -6.64
C ASN A 242 -19.14 -70.52 -6.20
N ASP A 243 -18.38 -69.97 -7.14
CA ASP A 243 -17.56 -68.80 -6.92
C ASP A 243 -18.04 -67.77 -7.92
N ASP A 244 -18.93 -66.93 -7.40
CA ASP A 244 -19.52 -65.73 -7.98
C ASP A 244 -18.44 -64.95 -8.76
N LEU A 245 -18.41 -65.19 -10.06
CA LEU A 245 -17.28 -64.91 -10.97
C LEU A 245 -16.98 -63.40 -11.09
N PHE A 246 -17.79 -62.54 -10.48
CA PHE A 246 -17.74 -61.09 -10.68
C PHE A 246 -17.99 -60.23 -9.42
N SER A 247 -18.42 -60.77 -8.27
CA SER A 247 -18.83 -59.89 -7.15
C SER A 247 -17.70 -59.29 -6.31
N SER A 248 -16.44 -59.68 -6.56
CA SER A 248 -15.28 -59.11 -5.85
C SER A 248 -14.41 -58.16 -6.70
N LEU A 249 -14.84 -57.79 -7.90
CA LEU A 249 -14.24 -56.64 -8.59
C LEU A 249 -14.94 -55.39 -8.07
N VAL A 250 -14.23 -54.55 -7.32
CA VAL A 250 -14.65 -53.15 -7.11
C VAL A 250 -15.05 -52.62 -8.49
N SER A 251 -16.30 -52.21 -8.66
CA SER A 251 -16.79 -51.80 -9.97
C SER A 251 -15.84 -50.73 -10.52
N SER A 252 -15.37 -50.90 -11.75
CA SER A 252 -14.55 -49.89 -12.43
C SER A 252 -15.21 -48.51 -12.40
N ASP A 253 -16.54 -48.48 -12.34
CA ASP A 253 -17.34 -47.27 -12.16
C ASP A 253 -17.18 -46.64 -10.77
N ASP A 254 -17.16 -47.42 -9.68
CA ASP A 254 -17.00 -46.92 -8.31
C ASP A 254 -15.59 -46.31 -8.09
N LEU A 255 -14.58 -46.94 -8.68
CA LEU A 255 -13.21 -46.43 -8.65
C LEU A 255 -13.08 -45.13 -9.45
N ARG A 256 -13.67 -45.08 -10.65
CA ARG A 256 -13.69 -43.86 -11.48
C ARG A 256 -14.38 -42.71 -10.75
N GLU A 257 -15.53 -42.99 -10.14
CA GLU A 257 -16.28 -42.02 -9.34
C GLU A 257 -15.45 -41.51 -8.15
N SER A 258 -14.77 -42.40 -7.44
CA SER A 258 -13.88 -42.03 -6.32
C SER A 258 -12.74 -41.10 -6.76
N VAL A 259 -12.16 -41.34 -7.96
CA VAL A 259 -11.12 -40.48 -8.53
C VAL A 259 -11.69 -39.11 -8.95
N HIS A 260 -12.91 -39.07 -9.49
CA HIS A 260 -13.58 -37.81 -9.79
C HIS A 260 -13.85 -36.99 -8.51
N GLN A 261 -14.33 -37.63 -7.46
CA GLN A 261 -14.54 -36.97 -6.16
C GLN A 261 -13.24 -36.46 -5.55
N LEU A 262 -12.13 -37.20 -5.71
CA LEU A 262 -10.81 -36.73 -5.28
C LEU A 262 -10.38 -35.47 -6.03
N ARG A 263 -10.58 -35.43 -7.36
CA ARG A 263 -10.31 -34.23 -8.18
C ARG A 263 -11.11 -33.05 -7.66
N ASP A 264 -12.42 -33.19 -7.51
CA ASP A 264 -13.29 -32.07 -7.14
C ASP A 264 -12.91 -31.50 -5.78
N LYS A 265 -12.67 -32.37 -4.80
CA LYS A 265 -12.21 -31.94 -3.47
C LYS A 265 -10.89 -31.20 -3.51
N LEU A 266 -9.92 -31.67 -4.31
CA LEU A 266 -8.63 -31.00 -4.47
C LEU A 266 -8.78 -29.65 -5.17
N GLU A 267 -9.61 -29.56 -6.20
CA GLU A 267 -9.83 -28.32 -6.94
C GLU A 267 -10.53 -27.27 -6.10
N ASP A 268 -11.59 -27.65 -5.38
CA ASP A 268 -12.33 -26.76 -4.48
C ASP A 268 -11.45 -26.28 -3.32
N PHE A 269 -10.68 -27.19 -2.71
CA PHE A 269 -9.73 -26.85 -1.67
C PHE A 269 -8.68 -25.84 -2.17
N CYS A 270 -8.08 -26.10 -3.35
CA CYS A 270 -7.12 -25.18 -3.95
C CYS A 270 -7.74 -23.81 -4.24
N LYS A 271 -8.96 -23.76 -4.80
CA LYS A 271 -9.67 -22.49 -5.07
C LYS A 271 -9.91 -21.70 -3.79
N GLU A 272 -10.37 -22.36 -2.74
CA GLU A 272 -10.66 -21.72 -1.45
C GLU A 272 -9.39 -21.16 -0.80
N GLU A 273 -8.33 -21.96 -0.71
CA GLU A 273 -7.08 -21.55 -0.05
C GLU A 273 -6.33 -20.48 -0.86
N LEU A 274 -6.28 -20.59 -2.19
CA LEU A 274 -5.68 -19.56 -3.04
C LEU A 274 -6.42 -18.23 -2.91
N LYS A 275 -7.75 -18.26 -2.79
CA LYS A 275 -8.54 -17.06 -2.53
C LYS A 275 -8.19 -16.45 -1.17
N LYS A 276 -8.08 -17.25 -0.10
CA LYS A 276 -7.65 -16.77 1.23
C LYS A 276 -6.27 -16.12 1.19
N ILE A 277 -5.33 -16.68 0.42
CA ILE A 277 -3.99 -16.14 0.23
C ILE A 277 -4.04 -14.79 -0.50
N SER A 278 -4.80 -14.72 -1.61
CA SER A 278 -4.98 -13.48 -2.39
C SER A 278 -5.67 -12.37 -1.59
N ASP A 279 -6.67 -12.72 -0.79
CA ASP A 279 -7.36 -11.77 0.08
C ASP A 279 -6.38 -11.16 1.10
N ARG A 280 -5.48 -11.96 1.69
CA ARG A 280 -4.43 -11.50 2.62
C ARG A 280 -3.44 -10.50 2.00
N GLU A 281 -3.06 -10.67 0.74
CA GLU A 281 -2.22 -9.68 0.02
C GLU A 281 -2.97 -8.36 -0.25
N THR A 282 -4.29 -8.42 -0.37
CA THR A 282 -5.14 -7.23 -0.57
C THR A 282 -5.31 -6.43 0.74
N PHE A 283 -5.16 -7.06 1.90
CA PHE A 283 -5.26 -6.40 3.21
C PHE A 283 -4.09 -5.48 3.56
N THR A 284 -2.92 -5.63 2.91
CA THR A 284 -1.71 -4.87 3.27
C THR A 284 -1.48 -3.59 2.48
N ASN A 285 -2.28 -3.26 1.44
CA ASN A 285 -1.85 -2.23 0.48
C ASN A 285 -2.65 -0.93 0.36
N ILE A 286 -3.72 -0.67 1.10
CA ILE A 286 -4.29 0.69 1.14
C ILE A 286 -4.87 0.96 2.53
N VAL A 287 -4.07 1.56 3.43
CA VAL A 287 -4.67 2.44 4.44
C VAL A 287 -5.33 3.57 3.63
N PRO A 288 -6.66 3.72 3.61
CA PRO A 288 -7.29 4.76 2.82
C PRO A 288 -6.77 6.12 3.30
N ARG A 289 -6.12 6.89 2.42
CA ARG A 289 -5.54 8.21 2.75
C ARG A 289 -6.35 9.38 2.22
N THR A 290 -7.35 9.11 1.37
CA THR A 290 -8.22 10.11 0.78
C THR A 290 -9.67 9.75 1.06
N ARG A 291 -10.54 10.76 1.20
CA ARG A 291 -11.98 10.56 1.37
C ARG A 291 -12.57 9.63 0.30
N ASN A 292 -12.13 9.77 -0.95
CA ASN A 292 -12.59 8.92 -2.06
C ASN A 292 -12.25 7.42 -1.86
N HIS A 293 -11.11 7.09 -1.25
CA HIS A 293 -10.78 5.70 -0.93
C HIS A 293 -11.66 5.16 0.21
N PHE A 294 -11.98 5.98 1.21
CA PHE A 294 -12.91 5.59 2.28
C PHE A 294 -14.33 5.36 1.75
N LEU A 295 -14.80 6.20 0.82
CA LEU A 295 -16.13 6.07 0.22
C LEU A 295 -16.36 4.75 -0.53
N GLN A 296 -15.32 4.04 -0.96
CA GLN A 296 -15.45 2.69 -1.54
C GLN A 296 -15.99 1.67 -0.53
N TYR A 297 -15.85 1.96 0.77
CA TYR A 297 -16.33 1.14 1.87
C TYR A 297 -17.56 1.76 2.55
N SER A 298 -18.22 2.72 1.89
CA SER A 298 -19.37 3.44 2.45
C SER A 298 -20.53 2.49 2.75
N HIS A 299 -20.99 2.51 3.99
CA HIS A 299 -22.16 1.78 4.47
C HIS A 299 -23.16 2.76 5.07
N GLN A 300 -24.43 2.55 4.74
CA GLN A 300 -25.51 3.34 5.27
C GLN A 300 -26.22 2.56 6.38
N PHE A 301 -26.19 3.12 7.58
CA PHE A 301 -26.77 2.50 8.77
C PHE A 301 -28.14 3.10 9.09
N THR A 302 -28.99 2.28 9.69
CA THR A 302 -30.31 2.67 10.16
C THR A 302 -30.40 2.39 11.65
N LEU A 303 -30.87 3.36 12.43
CA LEU A 303 -30.93 3.26 13.88
C LEU A 303 -32.08 2.35 14.31
N ASP A 304 -31.81 1.51 15.31
CA ASP A 304 -32.78 0.58 15.86
C ASP A 304 -33.60 1.22 16.98
N LEU A 305 -34.85 1.51 16.65
CA LEU A 305 -35.85 2.07 17.56
C LEU A 305 -36.06 1.21 18.83
N ASN A 306 -35.80 -0.10 18.76
CA ASN A 306 -35.91 -1.00 19.91
C ASN A 306 -34.80 -0.77 20.94
N THR A 307 -33.66 -0.23 20.51
CA THR A 307 -32.51 0.04 21.37
C THR A 307 -32.47 1.47 21.88
N ALA A 308 -33.05 2.41 21.14
CA ALA A 308 -32.98 3.84 21.42
C ALA A 308 -33.46 4.21 22.82
N HIS A 309 -32.63 4.94 23.56
CA HIS A 309 -33.03 5.53 24.84
C HIS A 309 -34.25 6.44 24.68
N LYS A 310 -35.15 6.47 25.68
CA LYS A 310 -36.44 7.19 25.58
C LYS A 310 -36.30 8.71 25.45
N LEU A 311 -35.15 9.29 25.75
CA LEU A 311 -34.87 10.73 25.54
C LEU A 311 -34.23 11.04 24.17
N LEU A 312 -34.08 10.05 23.31
CA LEU A 312 -33.63 10.23 21.93
C LEU A 312 -34.82 10.12 20.99
N HIS A 313 -35.04 11.14 20.16
CA HIS A 313 -36.01 11.09 19.09
C HIS A 313 -35.33 10.69 17.78
N LEU A 314 -35.80 9.61 17.17
CA LEU A 314 -35.35 9.15 15.85
C LEU A 314 -36.27 9.67 14.75
N SER A 315 -35.69 10.29 13.72
CA SER A 315 -36.41 10.84 12.57
C SER A 315 -35.72 10.49 11.24
N GLU A 316 -36.28 10.96 10.13
CA GLU A 316 -35.76 10.74 8.76
C GLU A 316 -35.45 9.27 8.45
N ARG A 317 -36.46 8.41 8.61
CA ARG A 317 -36.33 6.94 8.46
C ARG A 317 -35.25 6.37 9.40
N ASN A 318 -35.21 6.87 10.63
CA ASN A 318 -34.27 6.48 11.69
C ASN A 318 -32.80 6.72 11.32
N ARG A 319 -32.51 7.84 10.67
CA ARG A 319 -31.13 8.24 10.32
C ARG A 319 -30.67 9.49 11.06
N VAL A 320 -31.61 10.22 11.64
CA VAL A 320 -31.33 11.42 12.43
C VAL A 320 -31.72 11.16 13.88
N ILE A 321 -30.83 11.54 14.79
CA ILE A 321 -31.03 11.49 16.24
C ILE A 321 -31.18 12.91 16.73
N THR A 322 -32.18 13.17 17.56
CA THR A 322 -32.33 14.43 18.29
C THR A 322 -32.46 14.12 19.77
N VAL A 323 -31.63 14.76 20.58
CA VAL A 323 -31.77 14.70 22.04
C VAL A 323 -32.94 15.58 22.44
N THR A 324 -33.87 15.05 23.23
CA THR A 324 -35.07 15.76 23.68
C THR A 324 -35.24 15.63 25.18
N ASP A 325 -35.83 16.64 25.82
CA ASP A 325 -36.18 16.57 27.25
C ASP A 325 -37.51 15.86 27.52
N THR A 326 -38.20 15.44 26.45
CA THR A 326 -39.47 14.69 26.52
C THR A 326 -39.22 13.20 26.30
N VAL A 327 -39.88 12.38 27.13
CA VAL A 327 -39.84 10.92 27.01
C VAL A 327 -40.64 10.52 25.77
N GLN A 328 -39.94 9.97 24.79
CA GLN A 328 -40.52 9.45 23.55
C GLN A 328 -41.39 8.22 23.86
N PRO A 329 -42.55 8.07 23.18
CA PRO A 329 -43.52 7.01 23.44
C PRO A 329 -43.10 5.67 22.83
N TYR A 330 -41.84 5.27 23.03
CA TYR A 330 -41.34 3.99 22.54
C TYR A 330 -41.80 2.85 23.45
N PRO A 331 -42.29 1.73 22.88
CA PRO A 331 -42.65 0.55 23.66
C PRO A 331 -41.49 0.04 24.50
N ASP A 332 -41.79 -0.53 25.66
CA ASP A 332 -40.76 -1.19 26.47
C ASP A 332 -40.16 -2.38 25.70
N HIS A 333 -38.84 -2.50 25.77
CA HIS A 333 -38.09 -3.54 25.05
C HIS A 333 -36.85 -3.95 25.86
N PRO A 334 -36.49 -5.25 25.90
CA PRO A 334 -35.30 -5.72 26.62
C PRO A 334 -34.02 -5.04 26.11
N ASP A 335 -33.88 -4.85 24.80
CA ASP A 335 -32.70 -4.24 24.19
C ASP A 335 -32.63 -2.70 24.32
N ARG A 336 -33.60 -2.06 25.00
CA ARG A 336 -33.66 -0.60 25.14
C ARG A 336 -32.67 -0.11 26.19
N PHE A 337 -31.84 0.86 25.86
CA PHE A 337 -31.03 1.57 26.86
C PHE A 337 -31.92 2.43 27.77
N ASP A 338 -31.71 2.35 29.09
CA ASP A 338 -32.47 3.12 30.08
C ASP A 338 -31.61 4.07 30.95
N GLY A 339 -30.31 3.80 31.09
CA GLY A 339 -29.40 4.67 31.84
C GLY A 339 -28.78 5.78 31.00
N TYR A 340 -28.22 5.43 29.84
CA TYR A 340 -27.50 6.36 28.96
C TYR A 340 -28.28 6.69 27.69
N ARG A 341 -28.13 7.93 27.19
CA ARG A 341 -28.76 8.43 25.96
C ARG A 341 -28.07 7.87 24.71
N GLN A 342 -28.27 6.57 24.45
CA GLN A 342 -27.58 5.82 23.40
C GLN A 342 -28.56 5.05 22.50
N VAL A 343 -28.08 4.65 21.32
CA VAL A 343 -28.83 3.86 20.34
C VAL A 343 -27.87 3.04 19.47
N LEU A 344 -28.27 1.84 19.08
CA LEU A 344 -27.54 0.98 18.14
C LEU A 344 -28.14 1.06 16.73
N CYS A 345 -27.34 0.73 15.73
CA CYS A 345 -27.82 0.46 14.38
C CYS A 345 -28.41 -0.95 14.27
N ARG A 346 -29.30 -1.16 13.30
CA ARG A 346 -29.89 -2.48 13.00
C ARG A 346 -28.88 -3.39 12.31
N GLU A 347 -28.08 -2.81 11.43
CA GLU A 347 -27.06 -3.52 10.67
C GLU A 347 -25.78 -3.73 11.51
N SER A 348 -25.14 -4.88 11.34
CA SER A 348 -23.83 -5.15 11.93
C SER A 348 -22.72 -4.65 11.03
N VAL A 349 -21.61 -4.19 11.61
CA VAL A 349 -20.39 -3.88 10.86
C VAL A 349 -19.63 -5.17 10.54
N CYS A 350 -19.15 -5.34 9.31
CA CYS A 350 -18.38 -6.51 8.88
C CYS A 350 -17.33 -6.10 7.84
N GLY A 351 -16.09 -6.55 8.01
CA GLY A 351 -14.98 -6.18 7.13
C GLY A 351 -14.63 -4.69 7.23
N ARG A 352 -14.26 -4.07 6.10
CA ARG A 352 -14.02 -2.62 6.03
C ARG A 352 -15.35 -1.89 5.85
N CYS A 353 -15.74 -1.13 6.86
CA CYS A 353 -16.91 -0.25 6.82
C CYS A 353 -16.49 1.21 7.03
N TYR A 354 -17.15 2.11 6.32
CA TYR A 354 -16.98 3.54 6.46
C TYR A 354 -18.36 4.20 6.51
N TRP A 355 -18.53 5.17 7.40
CA TRP A 355 -19.72 6.02 7.43
C TRP A 355 -19.30 7.43 7.84
N GLU A 356 -20.10 8.39 7.41
CA GLU A 356 -19.97 9.80 7.78
C GLU A 356 -21.23 10.21 8.51
N LEU A 357 -21.10 11.13 9.45
CA LEU A 357 -22.23 11.72 10.15
C LEU A 357 -22.00 13.22 10.29
N GLU A 358 -23.08 13.97 10.15
CA GLU A 358 -23.14 15.38 10.47
C GLU A 358 -23.76 15.52 11.86
N TRP A 359 -23.18 16.37 12.69
CA TRP A 359 -23.71 16.67 14.02
C TRP A 359 -23.72 18.18 14.25
N ARG A 360 -24.64 18.63 15.12
CA ARG A 360 -24.78 20.04 15.52
C ARG A 360 -25.17 20.10 17.01
N GLY A 361 -24.63 21.07 17.74
CA GLY A 361 -24.95 21.31 19.15
C GLY A 361 -23.73 21.71 19.97
N ASP A 362 -23.95 21.98 21.27
CA ASP A 362 -22.91 22.55 22.15
C ASP A 362 -22.23 21.51 23.05
N TYR A 363 -22.77 20.28 23.12
CA TYR A 363 -22.35 19.25 24.09
C TYR A 363 -21.49 18.12 23.50
N GLY A 364 -21.21 18.17 22.19
CA GLY A 364 -20.50 17.12 21.47
C GLY A 364 -21.33 15.86 21.20
N VAL A 365 -20.72 14.87 20.55
CA VAL A 365 -21.34 13.57 20.21
C VAL A 365 -20.32 12.44 20.37
N GLU A 366 -20.76 11.30 20.87
CA GLU A 366 -19.99 10.06 20.84
C GLU A 366 -20.38 9.20 19.64
N ILE A 367 -19.38 8.73 18.90
CA ILE A 367 -19.54 7.84 17.76
C ILE A 367 -18.93 6.51 18.14
N SER A 368 -19.74 5.46 18.16
CA SER A 368 -19.33 4.21 18.80
C SER A 368 -19.49 2.99 17.89
N VAL A 369 -18.61 2.01 18.11
CA VAL A 369 -18.77 0.65 17.62
C VAL A 369 -18.85 -0.25 18.84
N SER A 370 -19.79 -1.20 18.86
CA SER A 370 -19.95 -2.10 19.99
C SER A 370 -20.40 -3.49 19.57
N TYR A 371 -20.14 -4.47 20.42
CA TYR A 371 -20.78 -5.77 20.30
C TYR A 371 -22.26 -5.66 20.67
N LYS A 372 -23.09 -6.41 19.96
CA LYS A 372 -24.53 -6.50 20.25
C LYS A 372 -24.82 -6.99 21.69
N SER A 373 -23.87 -7.66 22.33
CA SER A 373 -23.95 -8.19 23.69
C SER A 373 -23.79 -7.17 24.82
N ILE A 374 -23.41 -5.92 24.54
CA ILE A 374 -23.21 -4.90 25.60
C ILE A 374 -24.46 -4.77 26.50
N SER A 375 -24.29 -4.46 27.78
CA SER A 375 -25.41 -4.32 28.71
C SER A 375 -26.30 -3.12 28.35
N ARG A 376 -27.58 -3.18 28.74
CA ARG A 376 -28.61 -2.19 28.36
C ARG A 376 -29.21 -1.44 29.54
N LYS A 377 -29.04 -1.98 30.76
CA LYS A 377 -29.85 -1.62 31.92
C LYS A 377 -28.97 -1.06 33.03
N GLY A 378 -29.31 0.12 33.52
CA GLY A 378 -28.59 0.82 34.57
C GLY A 378 -27.59 1.86 34.05
N GLY A 379 -26.96 2.56 35.00
CA GLY A 379 -26.00 3.64 34.75
C GLY A 379 -24.57 3.30 35.14
N GLY A 380 -24.21 2.01 35.10
CA GLY A 380 -22.83 1.54 35.30
C GLY A 380 -22.03 1.53 33.99
N ASP A 381 -20.71 1.50 34.12
CA ASP A 381 -19.75 1.54 33.00
C ASP A 381 -19.98 0.40 32.00
N GLU A 382 -20.53 -0.73 32.44
CA GLU A 382 -20.89 -1.88 31.60
C GLU A 382 -21.97 -1.58 30.55
N CYS A 383 -22.70 -0.46 30.68
CA CYS A 383 -23.77 -0.03 29.77
C CYS A 383 -23.36 1.14 28.86
N GLY A 384 -22.35 1.93 29.22
CA GLY A 384 -21.89 3.10 28.48
C GLY A 384 -20.95 2.74 27.33
N PHE A 385 -21.16 3.28 26.13
CA PHE A 385 -20.26 3.07 25.01
C PHE A 385 -18.88 3.67 25.30
N GLY A 386 -17.81 2.91 25.05
CA GLY A 386 -16.43 3.33 25.28
C GLY A 386 -15.99 3.30 26.74
N SER A 387 -16.85 2.87 27.67
CA SER A 387 -16.54 2.73 29.11
C SER A 387 -16.32 1.28 29.54
N ASN A 388 -16.25 0.34 28.59
CA ASN A 388 -16.11 -1.10 28.86
C ASN A 388 -15.37 -1.83 27.73
N ASP A 389 -15.11 -3.12 27.91
CA ASP A 389 -14.43 -3.98 26.94
C ASP A 389 -15.31 -4.44 25.75
N GLN A 390 -16.58 -4.04 25.72
CA GLN A 390 -17.53 -4.41 24.66
C GLN A 390 -17.74 -3.30 23.61
N SER A 391 -17.12 -2.14 23.78
CA SER A 391 -17.38 -0.97 22.95
C SER A 391 -16.21 0.01 22.87
N TRP A 392 -16.12 0.70 21.74
CA TRP A 392 -15.15 1.75 21.47
C TRP A 392 -15.87 3.00 20.99
N SER A 393 -15.54 4.15 21.57
CA SER A 393 -16.16 5.44 21.25
C SER A 393 -15.13 6.49 20.86
N LEU A 394 -15.50 7.35 19.92
CA LEU A 394 -14.81 8.61 19.66
C LEU A 394 -15.72 9.75 20.11
N PHE A 395 -15.24 10.56 21.05
CA PHE A 395 -15.92 11.79 21.45
C PHE A 395 -15.52 12.96 20.54
N CYS A 396 -16.51 13.58 19.92
CA CYS A 396 -16.37 14.76 19.07
C CYS A 396 -16.96 15.97 19.78
N SER A 397 -16.13 16.96 20.14
CA SER A 397 -16.57 18.18 20.80
C SER A 397 -16.55 19.39 19.87
N PRO A 398 -17.30 20.48 20.18
CA PRO A 398 -17.15 21.75 19.46
C PRO A 398 -15.73 22.31 19.61
N PRO A 399 -15.23 23.09 18.64
CA PRO A 399 -13.83 23.53 18.54
C PRO A 399 -13.25 24.31 19.74
N ASP A 400 -14.04 24.66 20.76
CA ASP A 400 -13.60 25.38 21.95
C ASP A 400 -13.38 24.49 23.20
N THR A 401 -13.42 23.16 23.09
CA THR A 401 -13.11 22.26 24.21
C THR A 401 -11.97 21.30 23.87
N HIS A 402 -10.79 21.62 24.42
CA HIS A 402 -9.59 20.79 24.34
C HIS A 402 -9.75 19.55 25.24
N SER A 403 -10.19 18.42 24.68
CA SER A 403 -9.89 17.11 25.26
C SER A 403 -10.03 16.02 24.19
N TYR A 404 -8.90 15.52 23.68
CA TYR A 404 -8.86 14.21 23.07
C TYR A 404 -8.35 13.24 24.14
N THR A 405 -9.25 12.43 24.70
CA THR A 405 -8.87 11.22 25.41
C THR A 405 -9.21 10.06 24.49
N ILE A 406 -8.19 9.39 23.97
CA ILE A 406 -8.33 8.06 23.38
C ILE A 406 -8.08 7.10 24.55
N THR A 407 -9.13 6.45 25.04
CA THR A 407 -9.03 5.27 25.92
C THR A 407 -9.41 4.03 25.16
#